data_AF-A0A955FEA5-F1
#
_entry.id   AF-A0A955FEA5-F1
#
_cell.length_a   1.000
_cell.length_b   1.000
_cell.length_c   1.000
_cell.angle_alpha   90.00
_cell.angle_beta   90.00
_cell.angle_gamma   90.00
#
_symmetry.space_group_name_H-M   'P 1'
#
loop_
_entity.id
_entity.type
_entity.pdbx_description
1 polymer ?
#
loop_
_entity_poly.entity_id
_entity_poly.type
_entity_poly.pdbx_seq_one_letter_code
_entity_poly.pdbx_strand_id
1 'polypeptide(L)'
;EQADTVTVTSVVPYTMLGIKQDDLKKLVVANVESQIDKDKQVILDDGVADAKFSQENPATATSAVVKVDVDSVAGPDLNEEELKKQVAGKKSADIKDAIKQLPGVTDVEVKYRPFWVSTAPNNVKKITIDIAKPTGSN
;
A
#
# COMPACT_ATOMS: atom_id res chain seq x y z
N GLU A 1 -7.85 -52.42 -47.27
CA GLU A 1 -7.68 -51.75 -45.96
C GLU A 1 -6.20 -51.73 -45.64
N GLN A 2 -5.67 -50.61 -45.15
CA GLN A 2 -4.79 -50.56 -43.97
C GLN A 2 -4.36 -49.10 -43.78
N ALA A 3 -4.97 -48.45 -42.79
CA ALA A 3 -4.58 -47.13 -42.32
C ALA A 3 -3.68 -47.33 -41.11
N ASP A 4 -2.46 -46.79 -41.13
CA ASP A 4 -1.58 -46.78 -39.96
C ASP A 4 -0.89 -45.41 -39.83
N THR A 5 -1.67 -44.34 -39.71
CA THR A 5 -1.14 -43.05 -39.23
C THR A 5 -0.97 -43.13 -37.72
N VAL A 6 0.28 -43.10 -37.26
CA VAL A 6 0.63 -43.10 -35.84
C VAL A 6 0.81 -41.66 -35.36
N THR A 7 0.06 -41.27 -34.33
CA THR A 7 0.21 -39.98 -33.66
C THR A 7 1.13 -40.15 -32.46
N VAL A 8 2.28 -39.47 -32.46
CA VAL A 8 3.19 -39.44 -31.32
C VAL A 8 2.84 -38.23 -30.45
N THR A 9 2.36 -38.48 -29.24
CA THR A 9 2.11 -37.46 -28.23
C THR A 9 3.26 -37.46 -27.22
N SER A 10 4.05 -36.38 -27.19
CA SER A 10 5.07 -36.17 -26.17
C SER A 10 4.50 -35.26 -25.07
N VAL A 11 4.44 -35.76 -23.84
CA VAL A 11 4.02 -34.99 -22.66
C VAL A 11 5.28 -34.60 -21.89
N VAL A 12 5.60 -33.30 -21.85
CA VAL A 12 6.72 -32.78 -21.06
C VAL A 12 6.17 -32.24 -19.73
N PRO A 13 6.39 -32.93 -18.59
CA PRO A 13 5.96 -32.44 -17.30
C PRO A 13 6.83 -31.24 -16.88
N TYR A 14 6.20 -30.11 -16.60
CA TYR A 14 6.85 -28.93 -16.04
C TYR A 14 6.56 -28.82 -14.54
N THR A 15 7.55 -28.45 -13.75
CA THR A 15 7.39 -28.09 -12.34
C THR A 15 7.54 -26.59 -12.16
N MET A 16 6.72 -25.99 -11.30
CA MET A 16 6.84 -24.59 -10.91
C MET A 16 6.99 -24.50 -9.39
N LEU A 17 7.94 -23.68 -8.95
CA LEU A 17 8.10 -23.33 -7.55
C LEU A 17 7.26 -22.08 -7.26
N GLY A 18 6.54 -22.09 -6.14
CA GLY A 18 5.69 -20.98 -5.73
C GLY A 18 5.81 -20.71 -4.24
N ILE A 19 5.63 -19.46 -3.86
CA ILE A 19 5.57 -19.01 -2.47
C ILE A 19 4.13 -18.58 -2.19
N LYS A 20 3.61 -18.92 -1.01
CA LYS A 20 2.30 -18.42 -0.59
C LYS A 20 2.39 -16.92 -0.37
N GLN A 21 1.47 -16.18 -0.99
CA GLN A 21 1.44 -14.72 -0.89
C GLN A 21 1.36 -14.24 0.57
N ASP A 22 0.57 -14.91 1.42
CA ASP A 22 0.45 -14.57 2.84
C ASP A 22 1.78 -14.70 3.60
N ASP A 23 2.62 -15.67 3.23
CA ASP A 23 3.91 -15.87 3.88
C ASP A 23 4.94 -14.84 3.40
N LEU A 24 4.90 -14.49 2.11
CA LEU A 24 5.68 -13.37 1.57
C LEU A 24 5.29 -12.05 2.26
N LYS A 25 3.99 -11.82 2.42
CA LYS A 25 3.46 -10.63 3.12
C LYS A 25 3.96 -10.52 4.54
N LYS A 26 3.95 -11.60 5.32
CA LYS A 26 4.51 -11.57 6.69
C LYS A 26 5.98 -11.16 6.69
N LEU A 27 6.76 -11.66 5.73
CA LEU A 27 8.19 -11.38 5.63
C LEU A 27 8.45 -9.91 5.26
N VAL A 28 7.69 -9.38 4.29
CA VAL A 28 7.74 -7.96 3.90
C VAL A 28 7.30 -7.06 5.05
N VAL A 29 6.16 -7.34 5.68
CA VAL A 29 5.64 -6.56 6.82
C VAL A 29 6.66 -6.52 7.95
N ALA A 30 7.23 -7.66 8.34
CA ALA A 30 8.24 -7.70 9.40
C ALA A 30 9.50 -6.88 9.04
N ASN A 31 9.92 -6.89 7.78
CA ASN A 31 11.05 -6.10 7.30
C ASN A 31 10.76 -4.59 7.33
N VAL A 32 9.60 -4.16 6.83
CA VAL A 32 9.19 -2.74 6.85
C VAL A 32 9.00 -2.25 8.28
N GLU A 33 8.34 -3.05 9.13
CA GLU A 33 8.12 -2.77 10.55
C GLU A 33 9.41 -2.55 11.34
N SER A 34 10.53 -3.14 10.91
CA SER A 34 11.84 -2.93 11.54
C SER A 34 12.51 -1.60 11.17
N GLN A 35 11.98 -0.92 10.15
CA GLN A 35 12.54 0.31 9.58
C GLN A 35 11.69 1.55 9.90
N ILE A 36 10.49 1.37 10.44
CA ILE A 36 9.55 2.45 10.75
C ILE A 36 9.33 2.62 12.25
N ASP A 37 8.91 3.82 12.66
CA ASP A 37 8.45 4.10 14.01
C ASP A 37 6.97 3.72 14.14
N LYS A 38 6.67 2.56 14.75
CA LYS A 38 5.32 2.01 14.86
C LYS A 38 4.35 2.86 15.68
N ASP A 39 4.87 3.78 16.51
CA ASP A 39 4.01 4.72 17.25
C ASP A 39 3.54 5.89 16.38
N LYS A 40 4.21 6.11 15.24
CA LYS A 40 3.94 7.23 14.32
C LYS A 40 3.49 6.80 12.93
N GLN A 41 3.80 5.58 12.53
CA GLN A 41 3.67 5.10 11.16
C GLN A 41 3.07 3.69 11.13
N VAL A 42 2.22 3.47 10.14
CA VAL A 42 1.66 2.17 9.78
C VAL A 42 1.97 1.86 8.32
N ILE A 43 1.91 0.58 7.96
CA ILE A 43 2.02 0.14 6.58
C ILE A 43 0.69 0.44 5.88
N LEU A 44 0.72 1.38 4.93
CA LEU A 44 -0.44 1.75 4.11
C LEU A 44 -0.59 0.82 2.91
N ASP A 45 0.53 0.32 2.39
CA ASP A 45 0.60 -0.65 1.30
C ASP A 45 1.83 -1.55 1.50
N ASP A 46 1.64 -2.86 1.49
CA ASP A 46 2.73 -3.82 1.61
C ASP A 46 3.46 -4.06 0.28
N GLY A 47 2.85 -3.72 -0.86
CA GLY A 47 3.47 -3.84 -2.19
C GLY A 47 3.59 -5.28 -2.71
N VAL A 48 3.15 -6.29 -1.96
CA VAL A 48 3.33 -7.71 -2.35
C VAL A 48 2.55 -8.06 -3.61
N ALA A 49 1.43 -7.38 -3.87
CA ALA A 49 0.64 -7.58 -5.08
C ALA A 49 1.41 -7.26 -6.38
N ASP A 50 2.35 -6.31 -6.32
CA ASP A 50 3.16 -5.86 -7.45
C ASP A 50 4.63 -6.33 -7.35
N ALA A 51 4.90 -7.32 -6.48
CA ALA A 51 6.23 -7.83 -6.23
C ALA A 51 6.89 -8.34 -7.53
N LYS A 52 8.15 -7.95 -7.74
CA LYS A 52 8.95 -8.37 -8.89
C LYS A 52 9.90 -9.47 -8.45
N PHE A 53 9.92 -10.56 -9.21
CA PHE A 53 10.76 -11.71 -8.96
C PHE A 53 11.81 -11.81 -10.04
N SER A 54 13.08 -11.93 -9.64
CA SER A 54 14.19 -12.18 -10.56
C SER A 54 15.00 -13.36 -10.06
N GLN A 55 15.41 -14.22 -10.99
CA GLN A 55 16.19 -15.40 -10.67
C GLN A 55 17.63 -15.00 -10.39
N GLU A 56 18.15 -15.36 -9.21
CA GLU A 56 19.52 -15.06 -8.83
C GLU A 56 20.49 -16.16 -9.29
N ASN A 57 20.06 -17.43 -9.21
CA ASN A 57 20.84 -18.59 -9.62
C ASN A 57 20.00 -19.58 -10.45
N PRO A 58 20.62 -20.42 -11.29
CA PRO A 58 19.94 -21.48 -12.03
C PRO A 58 19.08 -22.34 -11.09
N ALA A 59 17.79 -22.43 -11.40
CA ALA A 59 16.83 -23.19 -10.62
C ALA A 59 16.99 -24.67 -10.93
N THR A 60 16.81 -25.49 -9.91
CA THR A 60 16.58 -26.93 -10.06
C THR A 60 15.08 -27.20 -10.03
N ALA A 61 14.68 -28.45 -10.31
CA ALA A 61 13.28 -28.86 -10.21
C ALA A 61 12.66 -28.66 -8.81
N THR A 62 13.49 -28.54 -7.76
CA THR A 62 13.05 -28.50 -6.36
C THR A 62 13.57 -27.29 -5.58
N SER A 63 14.47 -26.49 -6.15
CA SER A 63 15.07 -25.33 -5.46
C SER A 63 15.36 -24.19 -6.42
N ALA A 64 15.16 -22.96 -5.97
CA ALA A 64 15.56 -21.76 -6.67
C ALA A 64 15.93 -20.68 -5.64
N VAL A 65 16.92 -19.86 -5.98
CA VAL A 65 17.19 -18.61 -5.28
C VAL A 65 16.62 -17.49 -6.12
N VAL A 66 15.70 -16.73 -5.54
CA VAL A 66 14.95 -15.68 -6.22
C VAL A 66 15.11 -14.41 -5.41
N LYS A 67 15.53 -13.34 -6.11
CA LYS A 67 15.50 -11.98 -5.58
C LYS A 67 14.08 -11.45 -5.73
N VAL A 68 13.55 -10.90 -4.64
CA VAL A 68 12.23 -10.28 -4.61
C VAL A 68 12.42 -8.79 -4.37
N ASP A 69 11.93 -7.98 -5.30
CA ASP A 69 11.87 -6.53 -5.18
C ASP A 69 10.41 -6.13 -4.89
N VAL A 70 10.20 -5.42 -3.78
CA VAL A 70 8.88 -4.99 -3.30
C VAL A 70 8.96 -3.52 -2.91
N ASP A 71 8.02 -2.72 -3.42
CA ASP A 71 7.89 -1.31 -3.09
C ASP A 71 6.76 -1.15 -2.06
N SER A 72 7.09 -1.07 -0.78
CA SER A 72 6.12 -0.87 0.31
C SER A 72 5.99 0.61 0.68
N VAL A 73 4.78 1.03 1.08
CA VAL A 73 4.48 2.40 1.50
C VAL A 73 4.08 2.42 2.97
N ALA A 74 4.87 3.11 3.79
CA ALA A 74 4.54 3.41 5.18
C ALA A 74 4.28 4.90 5.38
N GLY A 75 3.35 5.23 6.26
CA GLY A 75 2.95 6.60 6.54
C GLY A 75 2.11 6.69 7.81
N PRO A 76 1.71 7.90 8.21
CA PRO A 76 0.89 8.06 9.41
C PRO A 76 -0.47 7.40 9.24
N ASP A 77 -1.00 6.86 10.35
CA ASP A 77 -2.34 6.31 10.39
C ASP A 77 -3.35 7.47 10.44
N LEU A 78 -3.85 7.83 9.27
CA LEU A 78 -4.80 8.92 9.11
C LEU A 78 -6.16 8.32 8.72
N ASN A 79 -7.01 8.12 9.73
CA ASN A 79 -8.38 7.68 9.51
C ASN A 79 -9.24 8.86 9.02
N GLU A 80 -9.63 8.83 7.75
CA GLU A 80 -10.43 9.89 7.11
C GLU A 80 -11.75 10.15 7.85
N GLU A 81 -12.42 9.12 8.35
CA GLU A 81 -13.71 9.27 9.04
C GLU A 81 -13.55 9.92 10.41
N GLU A 82 -12.50 9.57 11.14
CA GLU A 82 -12.19 10.18 12.43
C GLU A 82 -11.75 11.63 12.26
N LEU A 83 -10.91 11.90 11.26
CA LEU A 83 -10.51 13.26 10.90
C LEU A 83 -11.73 14.11 10.54
N LYS A 84 -12.68 13.59 9.74
CA LYS A 84 -13.94 14.31 9.42
C LYS A 84 -14.72 14.68 10.68
N LYS A 85 -14.82 13.78 11.66
CA LYS A 85 -15.49 14.06 12.94
C LYS A 85 -14.73 15.09 13.76
N GLN A 86 -13.40 15.01 13.78
CA GLN A 86 -12.54 15.92 14.55
C GLN A 86 -12.54 17.35 14.00
N VAL A 87 -12.69 17.53 12.68
CA VAL A 87 -12.69 18.85 12.03
C VAL A 87 -14.09 19.45 11.89
N ALA A 88 -15.16 18.66 12.02
CA ALA A 88 -16.53 19.15 11.91
C ALA A 88 -16.79 20.31 12.90
N GLY A 89 -17.31 21.42 12.39
CA GLY A 89 -17.61 22.61 13.19
C GLY A 89 -16.39 23.44 13.64
N LYS A 90 -15.17 23.05 13.28
CA LYS A 90 -13.94 23.81 13.60
C LYS A 90 -13.60 24.86 12.56
N LYS A 91 -12.85 25.90 12.98
CA LYS A 91 -12.34 26.94 12.09
C LYS A 91 -11.09 26.44 11.35
N SER A 92 -10.75 27.09 10.23
CA SER A 92 -9.61 26.66 9.41
C SER A 92 -8.27 26.66 10.15
N ALA A 93 -8.03 27.63 11.03
CA ALA A 93 -6.83 27.68 11.85
C ALA A 93 -6.76 26.46 12.78
N ASP A 94 -7.82 26.21 13.55
CA ASP A 94 -7.90 25.07 14.48
C ASP A 94 -7.76 23.72 13.76
N ILE A 95 -8.30 23.59 12.54
CA ILE A 95 -8.16 22.39 11.71
C ILE A 95 -6.70 22.21 11.30
N LYS A 96 -6.05 23.27 10.80
CA LYS A 96 -4.64 23.21 10.41
C LYS A 96 -3.76 22.85 11.59
N ASP A 97 -3.98 23.46 12.75
CA ASP A 97 -3.18 23.20 13.94
C ASP A 97 -3.39 21.76 14.44
N ALA A 98 -4.64 21.29 14.50
CA ALA A 98 -4.94 19.94 14.95
C ALA A 98 -4.38 18.85 14.02
N ILE A 99 -4.46 19.05 12.70
CA ILE A 99 -3.95 18.06 11.73
C ILE A 99 -2.42 18.15 11.63
N LYS A 100 -1.80 19.34 11.71
CA LYS A 100 -0.33 19.49 11.71
C LYS A 100 0.34 18.88 12.94
N GLN A 101 -0.39 18.73 14.04
CA GLN A 101 0.09 18.03 15.23
C GLN A 101 0.14 16.51 15.05
N LEU A 102 -0.56 15.96 14.06
CA LEU A 102 -0.50 14.54 13.77
C LEU A 102 0.88 14.17 13.23
N PRO A 103 1.47 13.07 13.69
CA PRO A 103 2.75 12.61 13.19
C PRO A 103 2.68 12.41 11.67
N GLY A 104 3.74 12.74 10.95
CA GLY A 104 3.84 12.52 9.49
C GLY A 104 3.08 13.51 8.61
N VAL A 105 2.34 14.48 9.17
CA VAL A 105 1.70 15.56 8.38
C VAL A 105 2.71 16.68 8.13
N THR A 106 2.98 16.98 6.86
CA THR A 106 3.93 18.05 6.46
C THR A 106 3.22 19.37 6.17
N ASP A 107 2.08 19.34 5.48
CA ASP A 107 1.26 20.52 5.25
C ASP A 107 -0.23 20.20 5.22
N VAL A 108 -1.04 21.21 5.51
CA VAL A 108 -2.50 21.10 5.59
C VAL A 108 -3.14 22.28 4.87
N GLU A 109 -3.80 21.99 3.76
CA GLU A 109 -4.60 22.96 3.02
C GLU A 109 -6.09 22.79 3.34
N VAL A 110 -6.76 23.89 3.71
CA VAL A 110 -8.21 23.90 3.99
C VAL A 110 -8.88 24.83 3.01
N LYS A 111 -9.76 24.28 2.17
CA LYS A 111 -10.54 25.02 1.16
C LYS A 111 -12.02 25.00 1.52
N TYR A 112 -12.64 26.17 1.58
CA TYR A 112 -14.08 26.29 1.79
C TYR A 112 -14.81 26.63 0.50
N ARG A 113 -16.01 26.03 0.37
CA ARG A 113 -16.97 26.38 -0.67
C ARG A 113 -18.33 26.60 0.00
N PRO A 114 -18.88 27.82 -0.03
CA PRO A 114 -18.31 29.05 -0.60
C PRO A 114 -17.08 29.59 0.16
N PHE A 115 -16.25 30.42 -0.49
CA PHE A 115 -14.98 30.90 0.06
C PHE A 115 -15.11 31.86 1.26
N TRP A 116 -16.29 32.47 1.44
CA TRP A 116 -16.58 33.38 2.56
C TRP A 116 -16.91 32.66 3.88
N VAL A 117 -17.00 31.33 3.87
CA VAL A 117 -17.18 30.54 5.09
C VAL A 117 -15.82 30.29 5.74
N SER A 118 -15.76 30.39 7.07
CA SER A 118 -14.52 30.21 7.85
C SER A 118 -14.49 28.94 8.72
N THR A 119 -15.61 28.21 8.76
CA THR A 119 -15.85 27.05 9.63
C THR A 119 -16.33 25.86 8.81
N ALA A 120 -15.81 24.67 9.11
CA ALA A 120 -16.27 23.44 8.51
C ALA A 120 -17.74 23.12 8.91
N PRO A 121 -18.55 22.56 8.01
CA PRO A 121 -19.91 22.16 8.35
C PRO A 121 -19.92 21.07 9.43
N ASN A 122 -20.94 21.08 10.31
CA ASN A 122 -21.10 20.01 11.32
C ASN A 122 -21.44 18.65 10.70
N ASN A 123 -21.96 18.63 9.47
CA ASN A 123 -22.30 17.39 8.79
C ASN A 123 -21.07 16.83 8.07
N VAL A 124 -20.52 15.74 8.59
CA VAL A 124 -19.36 15.02 8.03
C VAL A 124 -19.51 14.63 6.56
N LYS A 125 -20.75 14.44 6.06
CA LYS A 125 -21.01 14.13 4.64
C LYS A 125 -20.68 15.29 3.69
N LYS A 126 -20.52 16.51 4.23
CA LYS A 126 -20.14 17.71 3.47
C LYS A 126 -18.65 18.03 3.59
N ILE A 127 -17.88 17.15 4.22
CA ILE A 127 -16.43 17.29 4.42
C ILE A 127 -15.75 16.24 3.55
N THR A 128 -14.78 16.68 2.74
CA THR A 128 -13.95 15.83 1.90
C THR A 128 -12.52 16.03 2.35
N ILE A 129 -11.79 14.93 2.60
CA ILE A 129 -10.41 14.96 3.04
C ILE A 129 -9.62 14.12 2.04
N ASP A 130 -8.73 14.77 1.30
CA ASP A 130 -7.83 14.11 0.38
C ASP A 130 -6.48 13.94 1.07
N ILE A 131 -6.10 12.69 1.37
CA ILE A 131 -4.81 12.36 1.98
C ILE A 131 -3.86 12.00 0.83
N ALA A 132 -2.92 12.90 0.55
CA ALA A 132 -1.86 12.60 -0.40
C ALA A 132 -0.94 11.52 0.19
N LYS A 133 -0.74 10.41 -0.55
CA LYS A 133 0.26 9.41 -0.18
C LYS A 133 1.66 10.07 -0.17
N PRO A 134 2.55 9.73 0.77
CA PRO A 134 3.93 10.17 0.70
C PRO A 134 4.55 9.67 -0.60
N THR A 135 4.81 10.57 -1.55
CA THR A 135 5.63 10.24 -2.72
C THR A 135 7.06 10.16 -2.22
N GLY A 136 7.62 8.94 -2.17
CA GLY A 136 9.04 8.75 -1.89
C GLY A 136 9.85 9.69 -2.78
N SER A 137 10.65 10.55 -2.17
CA SER A 137 11.60 11.37 -2.92
C SER A 137 12.57 10.40 -3.58
N ASN A 138 12.52 10.34 -4.91
CA ASN A 138 13.68 9.89 -5.69
C ASN A 138 14.89 10.77 -5.37
#